data_AF-A0AB73T6P2-F1
#
_entry.id   AF-A0AB73T6P2-F1
#
_cell.length_a   1.000
_cell.length_b   1.000
_cell.length_c   1.000
_cell.angle_alpha   90.00
_cell.angle_beta   90.00
_cell.angle_gamma   90.00
#
_symmetry.space_group_name_H-M   'P 1'
#
loop_
_entity.id
_entity.type
_entity.pdbx_description
1 polymer ?
#
loop_
_entity_poly.entity_id
_entity_poly.type
_entity_poly.pdbx_seq_one_letter_code
_entity_poly.pdbx_strand_id
1 'polypeptide(L)'
;MNDHIHTGHDHSGHAHTHEDGCACNECRHETENKNPSISSHLQDGACIVSAQYHTCMDAEALGIRLTELLEELASKINAHGGIIGHIKASLDIHRAEMYSVTEEKVTRKSSQVPDITLCLAAIVFMVPEEELLAHIKTMFQKLA
;
A
#
# COMPACT_ATOMS: atom_id res chain seq x y z
N MET A 1 -46.87 43.30 13.86
CA MET A 1 -45.86 43.23 12.79
C MET A 1 -44.72 42.43 13.38
N ASN A 2 -44.67 41.14 13.04
CA ASN A 2 -43.84 40.13 13.70
C ASN A 2 -43.07 39.38 12.61
N ASP A 3 -41.78 39.16 12.88
CA ASP A 3 -40.79 38.45 12.07
C ASP A 3 -41.26 37.11 11.50
N HIS A 4 -40.82 36.81 10.27
CA HIS A 4 -40.35 35.49 9.82
C HIS A 4 -39.61 35.61 8.47
N ILE A 5 -38.28 35.53 8.48
CA ILE A 5 -37.48 35.30 7.28
C ILE A 5 -37.15 33.80 7.23
N HIS A 6 -37.89 33.06 6.42
CA HIS A 6 -37.53 31.71 5.96
C HIS A 6 -36.89 31.84 4.59
N THR A 7 -35.60 31.54 4.48
CA THR A 7 -34.97 31.17 3.21
C THR A 7 -34.30 29.82 3.40
N GLY A 8 -35.08 28.77 3.17
CA GLY A 8 -34.55 27.44 2.90
C GLY A 8 -33.87 27.45 1.54
N HIS A 9 -32.63 26.99 1.49
CA HIS A 9 -32.01 26.57 0.24
C HIS A 9 -32.12 25.06 0.15
N ASP A 10 -33.02 24.68 -0.74
CA ASP A 10 -33.25 23.36 -1.28
C ASP A 10 -32.10 23.05 -2.25
N HIS A 11 -31.31 22.01 -1.97
CA HIS A 11 -30.43 21.40 -2.96
C HIS A 11 -30.64 19.90 -2.94
N SER A 12 -31.76 19.54 -3.59
CA SER A 12 -31.90 18.43 -4.53
C SER A 12 -30.70 17.48 -4.59
N GLY A 13 -30.94 16.25 -4.15
CA GLY A 13 -30.06 15.12 -4.40
C GLY A 13 -29.80 14.95 -5.89
N HIS A 14 -28.52 14.82 -6.24
CA HIS A 14 -28.12 14.35 -7.55
C HIS A 14 -27.77 12.87 -7.45
N ALA A 15 -28.73 12.03 -7.85
CA ALA A 15 -28.45 10.67 -8.28
C ALA A 15 -27.72 10.76 -9.63
N HIS A 16 -26.46 10.33 -9.67
CA HIS A 16 -25.70 10.22 -10.91
C HIS A 16 -25.59 8.75 -11.32
N THR A 17 -26.35 8.38 -12.36
CA THR A 17 -26.12 7.20 -13.18
C THR A 17 -24.76 7.33 -13.86
N HIS A 18 -23.90 6.33 -13.65
CA HIS A 18 -22.56 6.27 -14.20
C HIS A 18 -22.59 5.85 -15.68
N GLU A 19 -22.63 6.82 -16.60
CA GLU A 19 -22.16 6.64 -17.96
C GLU A 19 -21.32 7.87 -18.36
N ASP A 20 -20.07 7.60 -18.72
CA ASP A 20 -19.06 8.48 -19.32
C ASP A 20 -18.55 9.72 -18.56
N GLY A 21 -17.34 9.55 -18.01
CA GLY A 21 -16.30 10.59 -17.99
C GLY A 21 -16.60 11.90 -17.26
N CYS A 22 -16.64 11.89 -15.93
CA CYS A 22 -16.69 13.15 -15.17
C CYS A 22 -15.32 13.84 -15.15
N ALA A 23 -15.24 15.00 -15.79
CA ALA A 23 -14.09 15.92 -15.76
C ALA A 23 -14.20 16.95 -14.61
N CYS A 24 -14.66 16.50 -13.45
CA CYS A 24 -14.91 17.33 -12.28
C CYS A 24 -13.70 17.29 -11.33
N ASN A 25 -13.12 18.46 -11.03
CA ASN A 25 -11.91 18.60 -10.19
C ASN A 25 -12.15 18.17 -8.73
N GLU A 26 -13.42 18.08 -8.29
CA GLU A 26 -13.86 17.60 -6.97
C GLU A 26 -14.15 16.09 -6.92
N CYS A 27 -14.18 15.40 -8.07
CA CYS A 27 -14.18 13.92 -8.12
C CYS A 27 -12.79 13.37 -8.43
N ARG A 28 -11.74 14.12 -8.06
CA ARG A 28 -10.45 13.52 -7.74
C ARG A 28 -10.72 12.63 -6.54
N HIS A 29 -11.16 11.41 -6.81
CA HIS A 29 -11.13 10.34 -5.83
C HIS A 29 -9.71 10.40 -5.29
N GLU A 30 -9.56 10.85 -4.04
CA GLU A 30 -8.49 10.36 -3.21
C GLU A 30 -8.63 8.85 -3.32
N THR A 31 -7.88 8.25 -4.24
CA THR A 31 -7.61 6.83 -4.17
C THR A 31 -7.02 6.70 -2.79
N GLU A 32 -7.84 6.25 -1.83
CA GLU A 32 -7.42 5.94 -0.48
C GLU A 32 -6.03 5.33 -0.62
N ASN A 33 -5.02 5.94 0.02
CA ASN A 33 -3.68 5.38 0.07
C ASN A 33 -3.78 4.05 0.84
N LYS A 34 -4.25 3.01 0.16
CA LYS A 34 -4.39 1.67 0.71
C LYS A 34 -2.96 1.21 1.00
N ASN A 35 -2.71 0.97 2.27
CA ASN A 35 -1.44 0.48 2.76
C ASN A 35 -1.69 -0.89 3.41
N PRO A 36 -1.34 -2.01 2.75
CA PRO A 36 -0.63 -2.12 1.48
C PRO A 36 -1.52 -1.84 0.24
N SER A 37 -0.89 -1.38 -0.85
CA SER A 37 -1.50 -1.41 -2.18
C SER A 37 -1.12 -2.73 -2.85
N ILE A 38 -2.09 -3.46 -3.40
CA ILE A 38 -1.88 -4.78 -3.99
C ILE A 38 -2.66 -4.82 -5.30
N SER A 39 -1.99 -5.26 -6.37
CA SER A 39 -2.55 -5.45 -7.70
C SER A 39 -2.14 -6.81 -8.24
N SER A 40 -3.01 -7.41 -9.06
CA SER A 40 -2.77 -8.71 -9.67
C SER A 40 -3.32 -8.76 -11.08
N HIS A 41 -2.76 -9.66 -11.87
CA HIS A 41 -3.29 -10.04 -13.18
C HIS A 41 -2.80 -11.43 -13.57
N LEU A 42 -3.52 -12.06 -14.48
CA LEU A 42 -3.13 -13.33 -15.09
C LEU A 42 -2.40 -13.07 -16.41
N GLN A 43 -1.26 -13.73 -16.61
CA GLN A 43 -0.52 -13.70 -17.88
C GLN A 43 0.05 -15.09 -18.17
N ASP A 44 -0.28 -15.66 -19.32
CA ASP A 44 0.26 -16.95 -19.78
C ASP A 44 0.15 -18.10 -18.74
N GLY A 45 -0.94 -18.10 -17.95
CA GLY A 45 -1.18 -19.08 -16.89
C GLY A 45 -0.42 -18.81 -15.58
N ALA A 46 0.35 -17.72 -15.49
CA ALA A 46 0.92 -17.21 -14.26
C ALA A 46 -0.03 -16.18 -13.62
N CYS A 47 -0.13 -16.22 -12.29
CA CYS A 47 -0.61 -15.11 -11.50
C CYS A 47 0.56 -14.19 -11.16
N ILE A 48 0.47 -12.94 -11.60
CA ILE A 48 1.46 -11.89 -11.34
C ILE A 48 0.86 -10.93 -10.31
N VAL A 49 1.52 -10.79 -9.17
CA VAL A 49 1.11 -9.88 -8.09
C VAL A 49 2.19 -8.84 -7.86
N SER A 50 1.79 -7.58 -7.78
CA SER A 50 2.64 -6.46 -7.38
C SER A 50 2.03 -5.76 -6.16
N ALA A 51 2.84 -5.48 -5.16
CA ALA A 51 2.38 -4.81 -3.95
C ALA A 51 3.38 -3.79 -3.41
N GLN A 52 2.87 -2.76 -2.75
CA GLN A 52 3.65 -1.75 -2.04
C GLN A 52 3.11 -1.54 -0.63
N TYR A 53 4.00 -1.42 0.34
CA TYR A 53 3.69 -1.19 1.75
C TYR A 53 4.63 -0.13 2.34
N HIS A 54 4.05 0.87 3.00
CA HIS A 54 4.78 1.95 3.66
C HIS A 54 4.76 1.75 5.17
N THR A 55 5.91 1.90 5.83
CA THR A 55 6.01 1.78 7.29
C THR A 55 7.16 2.60 7.85
N CYS A 56 7.05 2.99 9.12
CA CYS A 56 8.13 3.61 9.88
C CYS A 56 8.53 2.63 10.98
N MET A 57 9.50 1.76 10.71
CA MET A 57 10.01 0.81 11.70
C MET A 57 11.51 0.58 11.55
N ASP A 58 12.10 -0.17 12.50
CA ASP A 58 13.49 -0.56 12.37
C ASP A 58 13.70 -1.47 11.14
N ALA A 59 14.65 -1.10 10.29
CA ALA A 59 14.88 -1.78 9.02
C ALA A 59 15.45 -3.19 9.19
N GLU A 60 16.24 -3.42 10.25
CA GLU A 60 16.82 -4.74 10.52
C GLU A 60 15.73 -5.69 11.02
N ALA A 61 14.91 -5.25 11.97
CA ALA A 61 13.74 -6.00 12.45
C ALA A 61 12.76 -6.32 11.32
N LEU A 62 12.48 -5.34 10.44
CA LEU A 62 11.65 -5.57 9.25
C LEU A 62 12.27 -6.60 8.31
N GLY A 63 13.58 -6.54 8.07
CA GLY A 63 14.29 -7.48 7.19
C GLY A 63 14.21 -8.93 7.69
N ILE A 64 14.41 -9.14 9.00
CA ILE A 64 14.25 -10.46 9.63
C ILE A 64 12.82 -10.95 9.44
N ARG A 65 11.83 -10.12 9.78
CA ARG A 65 10.42 -10.49 9.69
C ARG A 65 9.97 -10.77 8.25
N LEU A 66 10.43 -9.96 7.31
CA LEU A 66 10.13 -10.13 5.89
C LEU A 66 10.71 -11.46 5.36
N THR A 67 11.91 -11.83 5.81
CA THR A 67 12.53 -13.12 5.43
C THR A 67 11.65 -14.29 5.85
N GLU A 68 11.26 -14.34 7.13
CA GLU A 68 10.36 -15.39 7.67
C GLU A 68 9.04 -15.47 6.89
N LEU A 69 8.46 -14.30 6.59
CA LEU A 69 7.17 -14.21 5.91
C LEU A 69 7.24 -14.62 4.44
N LEU A 70 8.34 -14.34 3.74
CA LEU A 70 8.57 -14.80 2.37
C LEU A 70 8.78 -16.32 2.33
N GLU A 71 9.49 -16.89 3.31
CA GLU A 71 9.63 -18.35 3.46
C GLU A 71 8.28 -19.02 3.74
N GLU A 72 7.45 -18.42 4.60
CA GLU A 72 6.08 -18.89 4.87
C GLU A 72 5.20 -18.81 3.62
N LEU A 73 5.28 -17.71 2.86
CA LEU A 73 4.55 -17.53 1.61
C LEU A 73 4.95 -18.61 0.58
N ALA A 74 6.25 -18.84 0.40
CA ALA A 74 6.75 -19.88 -0.50
C ALA A 74 6.27 -21.27 -0.07
N SER A 75 6.30 -21.56 1.23
CA SER A 75 5.81 -22.83 1.79
C SER A 75 4.32 -23.03 1.54
N LYS A 76 3.50 -21.99 1.71
CA LYS A 76 2.06 -22.02 1.41
C LYS A 76 1.79 -22.28 -0.07
N ILE A 77 2.50 -21.59 -0.97
CA ILE A 77 2.35 -21.79 -2.42
C ILE A 77 2.66 -23.25 -2.79
N ASN A 78 3.78 -23.79 -2.29
CA ASN A 78 4.18 -25.17 -2.55
C ASN A 78 3.16 -26.19 -1.99
N ALA A 79 2.59 -25.93 -0.81
CA ALA A 79 1.60 -26.81 -0.20
C ALA A 79 0.29 -26.92 -1.01
N HIS A 80 -0.04 -25.89 -1.80
CA HIS A 80 -1.20 -25.90 -2.71
C HIS A 80 -0.86 -26.41 -4.12
N GLY A 81 0.37 -26.94 -4.33
CA GLY A 81 0.82 -27.43 -5.63
C GLY A 81 1.23 -26.32 -6.61
N GLY A 82 1.38 -25.08 -6.12
CA GLY A 82 1.85 -23.95 -6.90
C GLY A 82 3.32 -24.05 -7.28
N ILE A 83 3.69 -23.40 -8.38
CA ILE A 83 5.09 -23.30 -8.84
C ILE A 83 5.52 -21.84 -8.78
N ILE A 84 6.56 -21.56 -8.00
CA ILE A 84 7.14 -20.22 -7.89
C ILE A 84 8.03 -19.97 -9.11
N GLY A 85 7.66 -19.00 -9.95
CA GLY A 85 8.55 -18.47 -10.98
C GLY A 85 9.61 -17.57 -10.36
N HIS A 86 9.18 -16.56 -9.60
CA HIS A 86 10.01 -15.80 -8.68
C HIS A 86 9.17 -14.97 -7.72
N ILE A 87 9.71 -14.72 -6.53
CA ILE A 87 9.19 -13.74 -5.58
C ILE A 87 10.36 -12.83 -5.23
N LYS A 88 10.17 -11.52 -5.39
CA LYS A 88 11.19 -10.50 -5.12
C LYS A 88 10.59 -9.43 -4.23
N ALA A 89 11.37 -9.02 -3.23
CA ALA A 89 11.04 -7.89 -2.39
C ALA A 89 12.22 -6.90 -2.37
N SER A 90 11.92 -5.60 -2.34
CA SER A 90 12.89 -4.53 -2.14
C SER A 90 12.44 -3.59 -1.03
N LEU A 91 13.39 -3.04 -0.30
CA LEU A 91 13.16 -2.05 0.75
C LEU A 91 13.86 -0.75 0.37
N ASP A 92 13.09 0.30 0.10
CA ASP A 92 13.59 1.65 -0.05
C ASP A 92 13.54 2.34 1.30
N ILE A 93 14.71 2.63 1.87
CA ILE A 93 14.87 3.13 3.25
C ILE A 93 15.32 4.59 3.18
N HIS A 94 14.49 5.48 3.70
CA HIS A 94 14.77 6.91 3.78
C HIS A 94 15.01 7.32 5.23
N ARG A 95 16.14 7.96 5.49
CA ARG A 95 16.46 8.61 6.77
C ARG A 95 16.72 10.08 6.54
N ALA A 96 16.03 10.93 7.29
CA ALA A 96 16.22 12.36 7.22
C ALA A 96 17.21 12.80 8.30
N GLU A 97 18.23 13.54 7.89
CA GLU A 97 19.13 14.26 8.79
C GLU A 97 19.06 15.75 8.51
N MET A 98 18.82 16.53 9.55
CA MET A 98 18.76 17.97 9.50
C MET A 98 19.96 18.55 10.23
N TYR A 99 20.71 19.38 9.52
CA TYR A 99 21.80 20.18 10.05
C TYR A 99 21.32 21.63 10.06
N SER A 100 21.31 22.27 11.22
CA SER A 100 20.93 23.67 11.36
C SER A 100 22.02 24.45 12.07
N VAL A 101 22.30 25.65 11.59
CA VAL A 101 23.29 26.57 12.16
C VAL A 101 22.54 27.71 12.82
N THR A 102 22.81 27.93 14.10
CA THR A 102 22.34 29.11 14.83
C THR A 102 23.54 29.78 15.47
N GLU A 103 23.71 31.07 15.21
CA GLU A 103 24.96 31.81 15.51
C GLU A 103 26.17 31.09 14.88
N GLU A 104 27.03 30.49 15.69
CA GLU A 104 28.25 29.77 15.27
C GLU A 104 28.20 28.28 15.66
N LYS A 105 27.02 27.77 16.08
CA LYS A 105 26.85 26.38 16.53
C LYS A 105 25.99 25.58 15.54
N VAL A 106 26.45 24.37 15.24
CA VAL A 106 25.70 23.39 14.44
C VAL A 106 24.91 22.47 15.36
N THR A 107 23.61 22.30 15.09
CA THR A 107 22.81 21.24 15.70
C THR A 107 22.38 20.23 14.63
N ARG A 108 22.46 18.94 14.99
CA ARG A 108 22.03 17.82 14.17
C ARG A 108 20.77 17.20 14.77
N LYS A 109 19.76 16.99 13.95
CA LYS A 109 18.57 16.21 14.28
C LYS A 109 18.42 15.09 13.25
N SER A 110 18.15 13.87 13.70
CA SER A 110 17.91 12.72 12.82
C SER A 110 16.51 12.18 13.05
N SER A 111 15.85 11.70 12.01
CA SER A 111 14.67 10.85 12.14
C SER A 111 15.04 9.60 12.95
N GLN A 112 14.38 9.37 14.09
CA GLN A 112 14.68 8.21 14.95
C GLN A 112 14.36 6.89 14.26
N VAL A 113 13.33 6.88 13.41
CA VAL A 113 12.87 5.71 12.67
C VAL A 113 12.89 6.06 11.18
N PRO A 114 13.43 5.20 10.30
CA PRO A 114 13.40 5.44 8.86
C PRO A 114 11.97 5.30 8.31
N ASP A 115 11.69 6.06 7.26
CA ASP A 115 10.55 5.80 6.39
C ASP A 115 10.95 4.69 5.40
N ILE A 116 10.19 3.61 5.38
CA ILE A 116 10.48 2.44 4.55
C ILE A 116 9.34 2.20 3.57
N THR A 117 9.69 1.99 2.30
CA THR A 117 8.79 1.48 1.27
C THR A 117 9.21 0.07 0.89
N LEU A 118 8.36 -0.91 1.17
CA LEU A 118 8.50 -2.29 0.73
C LEU A 118 7.76 -2.46 -0.59
N CYS A 119 8.46 -2.90 -1.63
CA CYS A 119 7.87 -3.32 -2.90
C CYS A 119 8.01 -4.84 -3.06
N LEU A 120 6.93 -5.52 -3.44
CA LEU A 120 6.88 -6.95 -3.68
C LEU A 120 6.41 -7.22 -5.11
N ALA A 121 7.08 -8.15 -5.79
CA ALA A 121 6.62 -8.75 -7.04
C ALA A 121 6.67 -10.28 -6.93
N ALA A 122 5.57 -10.94 -7.29
CA ALA A 122 5.46 -12.39 -7.27
C ALA A 122 4.90 -12.89 -8.61
N ILE A 123 5.54 -13.90 -9.19
CA ILE A 123 5.06 -14.64 -10.35
C ILE A 123 4.92 -16.11 -9.94
N VAL A 124 3.68 -16.60 -9.92
CA VAL A 124 3.33 -17.94 -9.42
C VAL A 124 2.40 -18.62 -10.40
N PHE A 125 2.67 -19.88 -10.72
CA PHE A 125 1.84 -20.71 -11.58
C PHE A 125 1.04 -21.70 -10.74
N MET A 126 -0.04 -22.22 -11.31
CA MET A 126 -0.86 -23.30 -10.73
C MET A 126 -1.45 -22.97 -9.34
N VAL A 127 -1.69 -21.69 -9.08
CA VAL A 127 -2.43 -21.21 -7.90
C VAL A 127 -3.51 -20.24 -8.38
N PRO A 128 -4.76 -20.37 -7.92
CA PRO A 128 -5.80 -19.39 -8.20
C PRO A 128 -5.39 -17.99 -7.75
N GLU A 129 -5.73 -16.97 -8.54
CA GLU A 129 -5.38 -15.57 -8.24
C GLU A 129 -5.85 -15.12 -6.85
N GLU A 130 -7.09 -15.48 -6.49
CA GLU A 130 -7.70 -15.13 -5.21
C GLU A 130 -6.94 -15.74 -4.02
N GLU A 131 -6.45 -16.97 -4.15
CA GLU A 131 -5.68 -17.65 -3.10
C GLU A 131 -4.31 -17.00 -2.91
N LEU A 132 -3.60 -16.69 -4.00
CA LEU A 132 -2.32 -16.00 -3.91
C LEU A 132 -2.47 -14.60 -3.30
N LEU A 133 -3.49 -13.86 -3.72
CA LEU A 133 -3.83 -12.56 -3.13
C LEU A 133 -4.14 -12.68 -1.63
N ALA A 134 -4.87 -13.71 -1.21
CA ALA A 134 -5.17 -13.93 0.20
C ALA A 134 -3.88 -14.19 1.00
N HIS A 135 -2.98 -15.04 0.50
CA HIS A 135 -1.71 -15.29 1.15
C HIS A 135 -0.84 -14.03 1.29
N ILE A 136 -0.75 -13.22 0.23
CA ILE A 136 0.03 -11.97 0.24
C ILE A 136 -0.61 -10.94 1.18
N LYS A 137 -1.95 -10.82 1.20
CA LYS A 137 -2.65 -9.95 2.16
C LYS A 137 -2.37 -10.37 3.60
N THR A 138 -2.45 -11.66 3.91
CA THR A 138 -2.10 -12.19 5.23
C THR A 138 -0.63 -11.92 5.58
N MET A 139 0.28 -12.01 4.61
CA MET A 139 1.69 -11.67 4.81
C MET A 139 1.85 -10.22 5.28
N PHE A 140 1.23 -9.26 4.57
CA PHE A 140 1.28 -7.84 4.95
C PHE A 140 0.57 -7.54 6.28
N GLN A 141 -0.52 -8.24 6.61
CA GLN A 141 -1.17 -8.11 7.93
C GLN A 141 -0.24 -8.50 9.09
N LYS A 142 0.75 -9.36 8.87
CA LYS A 142 1.76 -9.75 9.87
C LYS A 142 2.95 -8.79 9.94
N LEU A 143 3.01 -7.81 9.04
CA LEU A 143 4.00 -6.71 9.02
C LEU A 143 3.46 -5.41 9.65
N ALA A 144 2.16 -5.36 9.93
CA ALA A 144 1.50 -4.24 10.59
C ALA A 144 1.61 -4.34 12.12
#